data_AF-A0A816HKB5-F1
#
_entry.id   AF-A0A816HKB5-F1
#
_cell.length_a   1.000
_cell.length_b   1.000
_cell.length_c   1.000
_cell.angle_alpha   90.00
_cell.angle_beta   90.00
_cell.angle_gamma   90.00
#
_symmetry.space_group_name_H-M   'P 1'
#
loop_
_entity.id
_entity.type
_entity.pdbx_description
1 polymer ?
#
loop_
_entity_poly.entity_id
_entity_poly.type
_entity_poly.pdbx_seq_one_letter_code
_entity_poly.pdbx_strand_id
1 'polypeptide(L)'
;MYLDPKELHRDMFFRSINFGKQYHVNISITVGHDNRAVIDVSIDNENAQAYACDAGCLDPPTKLSHQPVRFPVKMTSPPTAILYIAEDFEYMTQLKDTLHVKEVEIAPPHAHDVLALHRHGHKLGGLPIVFWIALAFLIVIFHLFLLKIILNEMGFFKHTLPNYTRPRVL
;
A
#
# COMPACT_ATOMS: atom_id res chain seq x y z
N MET A 1 5.37 20.48 -0.36
CA MET A 1 5.59 19.09 0.06
C MET A 1 6.20 18.38 -1.14
N TYR A 2 7.48 18.01 -1.07
CA TYR A 2 8.20 17.36 -2.17
C TYR A 2 8.02 15.85 -2.02
N LEU A 3 7.32 15.20 -2.96
CA LEU A 3 7.30 13.75 -3.05
C LEU A 3 8.48 13.31 -3.91
N ASP A 4 9.42 12.58 -3.32
CA ASP A 4 10.46 11.91 -4.10
C ASP A 4 9.81 10.76 -4.88
N PRO A 5 9.94 10.70 -6.21
CA PRO A 5 9.41 9.60 -7.03
C PRO A 5 9.90 8.22 -6.58
N LYS A 6 11.06 8.13 -5.91
CA LYS A 6 11.59 6.87 -5.36
C LYS A 6 10.74 6.32 -4.23
N GLU A 7 9.97 7.16 -3.54
CA GLU A 7 9.13 6.76 -2.40
C GLU A 7 7.73 6.27 -2.82
N LEU A 8 7.44 6.23 -4.13
CA LEU A 8 6.16 5.84 -4.70
C LEU A 8 5.94 4.31 -4.70
N HIS A 9 6.18 3.67 -3.56
CA HIS A 9 6.11 2.20 -3.39
C HIS A 9 4.68 1.64 -3.23
N ARG A 10 3.64 2.48 -3.32
CA ARG A 10 2.25 2.08 -3.10
C ARG A 10 1.31 2.79 -4.08
N ASP A 11 0.23 2.09 -4.43
CA ASP A 11 -0.88 2.69 -5.13
C ASP A 11 -1.50 3.82 -4.28
N MET A 12 -1.70 4.96 -4.89
CA MET A 12 -2.28 6.14 -4.25
C MET A 12 -3.42 6.68 -5.07
N PHE A 13 -4.55 6.93 -4.41
CA PHE A 13 -5.77 7.40 -5.06
C PHE A 13 -6.17 8.71 -4.42
N PHE A 14 -6.11 9.77 -5.21
CA PHE A 14 -6.63 11.08 -4.84
C PHE A 14 -7.90 11.31 -5.64
N ARG A 15 -9.03 11.37 -4.93
CA ARG A 15 -10.34 11.57 -5.54
C ARG A 15 -10.84 12.96 -5.25
N SER A 16 -11.50 13.54 -6.23
CA SER A 16 -12.20 14.81 -6.16
C SER A 16 -11.34 15.96 -5.62
N ILE A 17 -10.08 16.02 -6.03
CA ILE A 17 -9.22 17.16 -5.69
C ILE A 17 -9.84 18.40 -6.31
N ASN A 18 -10.10 19.40 -5.46
CA ASN A 18 -10.71 20.64 -5.92
C ASN A 18 -9.65 21.50 -6.61
N PHE A 19 -9.75 21.63 -7.93
CA PHE A 19 -8.89 22.49 -8.73
C PHE A 19 -9.65 23.80 -9.01
N GLY A 20 -9.30 24.83 -8.24
CA GLY A 20 -9.96 26.13 -8.33
C GLY A 20 -11.42 26.09 -7.88
N LYS A 21 -12.32 26.67 -8.67
CA LYS A 21 -13.77 26.72 -8.40
C LYS A 21 -14.62 25.96 -9.43
N GLN A 22 -14.00 25.28 -10.39
CA GLN A 22 -14.66 24.90 -11.65
C GLN A 22 -14.75 23.39 -11.89
N TYR A 23 -13.82 22.57 -11.37
CA TYR A 23 -13.85 21.12 -11.60
C TYR A 23 -13.06 20.33 -10.54
N HIS A 24 -13.35 19.04 -10.51
CA HIS A 24 -12.69 18.06 -9.67
C HIS A 24 -11.75 17.19 -10.50
N VAL A 25 -10.54 16.96 -9.96
CA VAL A 25 -9.52 16.12 -10.58
C VAL A 25 -9.38 14.82 -9.79
N ASN A 26 -9.37 13.70 -10.50
CA ASN A 26 -9.09 12.38 -9.96
C ASN A 26 -7.70 11.95 -10.46
N ILE A 27 -6.83 11.63 -9.50
CA ILE A 27 -5.46 11.20 -9.78
C ILE A 27 -5.27 9.84 -9.11
N SER A 28 -4.93 8.84 -9.91
CA SER A 28 -4.57 7.52 -9.42
C SER A 28 -3.17 7.15 -9.85
N ILE A 29 -2.33 6.83 -8.87
CA ILE A 29 -0.97 6.35 -9.07
C ILE A 29 -1.03 4.85 -8.87
N THR A 30 -0.63 4.10 -9.89
CA THR A 30 -0.60 2.63 -9.84
C THR A 30 0.76 2.11 -10.26
N VAL A 31 1.22 1.03 -9.63
CA VAL A 31 2.44 0.33 -10.03
C VAL A 31 2.09 -0.76 -11.04
N GLY A 32 2.57 -0.61 -12.27
CA GLY A 32 2.35 -1.54 -13.38
C GLY A 32 3.05 -2.89 -13.19
N HIS A 33 2.80 -3.80 -14.13
CA HIS A 33 3.39 -5.16 -14.10
C HIS A 33 4.91 -5.17 -14.35
N ASP A 34 5.44 -4.08 -14.90
CA ASP A 34 6.86 -3.81 -15.11
C ASP A 34 7.52 -3.14 -13.89
N ASN A 35 6.82 -3.08 -12.74
CA ASN A 35 7.21 -2.36 -11.52
C ASN A 35 7.48 -0.87 -11.73
N ARG A 36 6.96 -0.27 -12.80
CA ARG A 36 7.01 1.17 -13.02
C ARG A 36 5.73 1.80 -12.53
N ALA A 37 5.85 2.93 -11.85
CA ALA A 37 4.70 3.71 -11.46
C ALA A 37 4.16 4.48 -12.67
N VAL A 38 2.83 4.47 -12.81
CA VAL A 38 2.08 5.27 -13.79
C VAL A 38 1.05 6.12 -13.06
N ILE A 39 0.81 7.31 -13.60
CA ILE A 39 -0.18 8.25 -13.09
C ILE A 39 -1.32 8.31 -14.10
N ASP A 40 -2.52 7.93 -13.67
CA ASP A 40 -3.75 8.07 -14.43
C ASP A 40 -4.50 9.30 -13.89
N VAL A 41 -4.83 10.25 -14.77
CA VAL A 41 -5.47 11.53 -14.43
C VAL A 41 -6.76 11.70 -15.21
N SER A 42 -7.86 11.98 -14.52
CA SER A 42 -9.14 12.32 -15.14
C SER A 42 -9.81 13.49 -14.44
N ILE A 43 -10.78 14.10 -15.12
CA ILE A 43 -11.58 15.21 -14.61
C ILE A 43 -13.06 14.87 -14.68
N ASP A 44 -13.84 15.33 -13.71
CA ASP A 44 -15.28 15.07 -13.64
C ASP A 44 -16.09 16.02 -14.56
N ASN A 45 -15.44 16.91 -15.30
CA ASN A 45 -16.09 17.89 -16.17
C ASN A 45 -15.37 17.97 -17.52
N GLU A 46 -15.98 17.44 -18.59
CA GLU A 46 -15.39 17.45 -19.94
C GLU A 46 -15.29 18.85 -20.56
N ASN A 47 -16.10 19.80 -20.09
CA ASN A 47 -16.06 21.18 -20.57
C ASN A 47 -14.95 22.00 -19.91
N ALA A 48 -14.32 21.47 -18.85
CA ALA A 48 -13.20 22.14 -18.23
C ALA A 48 -12.00 22.12 -19.18
N GLN A 49 -11.39 23.30 -19.36
CA GLN A 49 -10.15 23.42 -20.11
C GLN A 49 -9.02 23.12 -19.14
N ALA A 50 -8.61 21.86 -19.03
CA ALA A 50 -7.52 21.43 -18.17
C ALA A 50 -6.51 20.64 -19.00
N TYR A 51 -5.23 20.95 -18.81
CA TYR A 51 -4.10 20.32 -19.50
C TYR A 51 -3.12 19.78 -18.47
N ALA A 52 -2.51 18.64 -18.78
CA ALA A 52 -1.51 18.02 -17.94
C ALA A 52 -0.25 17.67 -18.73
N CYS A 53 0.90 17.72 -18.05
CA CYS A 53 2.17 17.18 -18.53
C CYS A 53 2.90 16.47 -17.40
N ASP A 54 3.77 15.54 -17.76
CA ASP A 54 4.61 14.82 -16.82
C ASP A 54 5.85 15.64 -16.40
N ALA A 55 6.70 15.04 -15.58
CA ALA A 55 7.83 15.75 -14.96
C ALA A 55 8.74 16.39 -16.02
N GLY A 56 8.98 17.70 -15.87
CA GLY A 56 9.79 18.49 -16.79
C GLY A 56 9.05 19.03 -18.01
N CYS A 57 7.80 18.60 -18.27
CA CYS A 57 6.95 19.15 -19.33
C CYS A 57 7.64 19.17 -20.72
N LEU A 58 8.48 18.16 -20.99
CA LEU A 58 9.23 18.05 -22.26
C LEU A 58 8.32 17.69 -23.43
N ASP A 59 7.30 16.89 -23.15
CA ASP A 59 6.26 16.48 -24.09
C ASP A 59 5.13 17.52 -24.10
N PRO A 60 4.42 17.70 -25.23
CA PRO A 60 3.35 18.68 -25.33
C PRO A 60 2.22 18.41 -24.32
N PRO A 61 1.63 19.45 -23.71
CA PRO A 61 0.56 19.30 -22.74
C PRO A 61 -0.64 18.56 -23.35
N THR A 62 -1.16 17.57 -22.63
CA THR A 62 -2.29 16.77 -23.08
C THR A 62 -3.57 17.25 -22.40
N LYS A 63 -4.64 17.45 -23.18
CA LYS A 63 -5.93 17.86 -22.65
C LYS A 63 -6.56 16.73 -21.83
N LEU A 64 -7.03 17.06 -20.63
CA LEU A 64 -7.72 16.13 -19.75
C LEU A 64 -9.21 16.02 -20.12
N SER A 65 -9.79 14.86 -19.82
CA SER A 65 -11.22 14.58 -20.02
C SER A 65 -11.73 13.63 -18.93
N HIS A 66 -12.98 13.19 -19.03
CA HIS A 66 -13.52 12.13 -18.18
C HIS A 66 -12.75 10.81 -18.33
N GLN A 67 -12.18 10.56 -19.51
CA GLN A 67 -11.35 9.39 -19.74
C GLN A 67 -9.96 9.61 -19.12
N PRO A 68 -9.50 8.68 -18.27
CA PRO A 68 -8.19 8.81 -17.64
C PRO A 68 -7.07 8.78 -18.68
N VAL A 69 -6.22 9.81 -18.61
CA VAL A 69 -5.00 9.92 -19.41
C VAL A 69 -3.83 9.41 -18.57
N ARG A 70 -3.01 8.55 -19.17
CA ARG A 70 -1.88 7.90 -18.50
C ARG A 70 -0.57 8.64 -18.77
N PHE A 71 0.13 8.98 -17.70
CA PHE A 71 1.47 9.58 -17.73
C PHE A 71 2.47 8.67 -17.02
N PRO A 72 3.67 8.46 -17.60
CA PRO A 72 4.73 7.71 -16.92
C PRO A 72 5.33 8.56 -15.78
N VAL A 73 5.65 7.93 -14.65
CA VAL A 73 6.40 8.62 -13.59
C VAL A 73 7.85 8.82 -14.03
N LYS A 74 8.28 10.07 -14.14
CA LYS A 74 9.65 10.47 -14.52
C LYS A 74 10.37 11.07 -13.31
N MET A 75 11.68 10.84 -13.23
CA MET A 75 12.60 11.49 -12.30
C MET A 75 13.39 12.58 -13.03
N THR A 76 13.54 13.73 -12.38
CA THR A 76 14.21 14.91 -12.93
C THR A 76 15.38 15.34 -12.07
N SER A 77 16.43 15.88 -12.71
CA SER A 77 17.59 16.50 -12.04
C SER A 77 17.79 17.93 -12.58
N PRO A 78 17.60 18.99 -11.77
CA PRO A 78 17.19 18.99 -10.36
C PRO A 78 15.75 18.48 -10.18
N PRO A 79 15.38 18.07 -8.95
CA PRO A 79 14.07 17.52 -8.65
C PRO A 79 12.93 18.52 -8.86
N THR A 80 11.93 18.13 -9.66
CA THR A 80 10.72 18.91 -9.97
C THR A 80 9.44 18.19 -9.53
N ALA A 81 8.27 18.80 -9.77
CA ALA A 81 7.00 18.08 -9.58
C ALA A 81 6.87 16.95 -10.61
N ILE A 82 6.16 15.88 -10.21
CA ILE A 82 5.95 14.67 -11.03
C ILE A 82 4.84 14.83 -12.08
N LEU A 83 3.93 15.78 -11.85
CA LEU A 83 2.78 16.07 -12.70
C LEU A 83 2.44 17.55 -12.55
N TYR A 84 2.23 18.23 -13.66
CA TYR A 84 1.74 19.60 -13.72
C TYR A 84 0.34 19.61 -14.34
N ILE A 85 -0.57 20.37 -13.76
CA ILE A 85 -1.94 20.56 -14.27
C ILE A 85 -2.24 22.04 -14.25
N ALA A 86 -2.72 22.59 -15.38
CA ALA A 86 -3.18 23.97 -15.47
C ALA A 86 -4.29 24.12 -16.51
N GLU A 87 -5.00 25.25 -16.47
CA GLU A 87 -6.11 25.53 -17.39
C GLU A 87 -5.65 26.10 -18.74
N ASP A 88 -4.47 26.72 -18.76
CA ASP A 88 -3.92 27.41 -19.92
C ASP A 88 -2.86 26.55 -20.62
N PHE A 89 -3.10 26.25 -21.90
CA PHE A 89 -2.20 25.49 -22.75
C PHE A 89 -0.89 26.24 -23.04
N GLU A 90 -0.96 27.55 -23.28
CA GLU A 90 0.21 28.37 -23.59
C GLU A 90 1.12 28.47 -22.37
N TYR A 91 0.53 28.70 -21.20
CA TYR A 91 1.26 28.68 -19.93
C TYR A 91 2.00 27.34 -19.72
N MET A 92 1.30 26.21 -19.90
CA MET A 92 1.92 24.88 -19.79
C MET A 92 3.04 24.66 -20.81
N THR A 93 2.90 25.20 -22.02
CA THR A 93 3.93 25.07 -23.06
C THR A 93 5.18 25.89 -22.71
N GLN A 94 5.02 27.05 -22.08
CA GLN A 94 6.12 27.90 -21.63
C GLN A 94 6.84 27.34 -20.40
N LEU A 95 6.20 26.46 -19.61
CA LEU A 95 6.82 25.86 -18.43
C LEU A 95 8.13 25.14 -18.77
N LYS A 96 8.20 24.47 -19.92
CA LYS A 96 9.40 23.74 -20.36
C LYS A 96 10.64 24.65 -20.44
N ASP A 97 10.47 25.90 -20.86
CA ASP A 97 11.56 26.85 -21.07
C ASP A 97 12.03 27.48 -19.74
N THR A 98 11.16 27.46 -18.73
CA THR A 98 11.47 27.91 -17.37
C THR A 98 12.08 26.82 -16.50
N LEU A 99 11.71 25.56 -16.76
CA LEU A 99 12.17 24.38 -16.04
C LEU A 99 13.55 23.96 -16.56
N HIS A 100 14.60 24.41 -15.88
CA HIS A 100 15.99 24.04 -16.19
C HIS A 100 16.32 22.62 -15.73
N VAL A 101 15.66 21.63 -16.33
CA VAL A 101 15.91 20.21 -16.05
C VAL A 101 17.03 19.72 -16.97
N LYS A 102 18.10 19.16 -16.38
CA LYS A 102 19.26 18.67 -17.12
C LYS A 102 19.05 17.24 -17.60
N GLU A 103 18.40 16.42 -16.78
CA GLU A 103 18.18 15.00 -17.04
C GLU A 103 16.76 14.64 -16.66
N VAL A 104 16.04 13.99 -17.57
CA VAL A 104 14.71 13.42 -17.36
C VAL A 104 14.78 11.95 -17.71
N GLU A 105 14.70 11.10 -16.70
CA GLU A 105 14.69 9.66 -16.90
C GLU A 105 13.38 9.07 -16.37
N ILE A 106 12.86 8.04 -17.03
CA ILE A 106 11.72 7.29 -16.51
C ILE A 106 12.16 6.67 -15.18
N ALA A 107 11.34 6.83 -14.13
CA ALA A 107 11.68 6.33 -12.82
C ALA A 107 12.05 4.83 -12.92
N PRO A 108 13.17 4.42 -12.31
CA PRO A 108 13.62 3.03 -12.38
C PRO A 108 12.55 2.10 -11.77
N PRO A 109 12.40 0.89 -12.30
CA PRO A 109 11.43 -0.07 -11.78
C PRO A 109 11.74 -0.35 -10.30
N HIS A 110 10.73 -0.25 -9.44
CA HIS A 110 10.92 -0.47 -8.01
C HIS A 110 11.40 -1.91 -7.75
N ALA A 111 12.32 -2.08 -6.79
CA ALA A 111 12.83 -3.40 -6.46
C ALA A 111 11.69 -4.30 -5.95
N HIS A 112 11.60 -5.52 -6.49
CA HIS A 112 10.53 -6.47 -6.17
C HIS A 112 10.40 -6.74 -4.66
N ASP A 113 11.54 -6.74 -3.97
CA ASP A 113 11.60 -7.00 -2.53
C ASP A 113 10.96 -5.89 -1.69
N VAL A 114 11.08 -4.62 -2.10
CA VAL A 114 10.44 -3.49 -1.38
C VAL A 114 8.95 -3.40 -1.71
N LEU A 115 8.57 -3.72 -2.94
CA LEU A 115 7.17 -3.74 -3.36
C LEU A 115 6.40 -4.87 -2.65
N ALA A 116 7.00 -6.06 -2.53
CA ALA A 116 6.42 -7.18 -1.79
C ALA A 116 6.32 -6.88 -0.28
N LEU A 117 7.33 -6.22 0.29
CA LEU A 117 7.30 -5.77 1.69
C LEU A 117 6.16 -4.78 1.95
N HIS A 118 5.93 -3.82 1.06
CA HIS A 118 4.86 -2.83 1.23
C HIS A 118 3.47 -3.33 0.85
N ARG A 119 3.36 -4.25 -0.13
CA ARG A 119 2.09 -4.85 -0.54
C ARG A 119 1.59 -5.91 0.46
N HIS A 120 2.50 -6.60 1.13
CA HIS A 120 2.17 -7.77 1.95
C HIS A 120 2.74 -7.74 3.39
N GLY A 121 3.43 -6.67 3.81
CA GLY A 121 3.97 -6.48 5.18
C GLY A 121 5.12 -7.41 5.57
N HIS A 122 5.35 -8.47 4.78
CA HIS A 122 6.42 -9.46 4.89
C HIS A 122 6.47 -10.20 3.54
N LYS A 123 7.61 -10.79 3.15
CA LYS A 123 7.77 -11.51 1.86
C LYS A 123 6.73 -12.61 1.60
N LEU A 124 5.93 -13.00 2.60
CA LEU A 124 5.04 -14.16 2.57
C LEU A 124 3.55 -13.88 2.84
N GLY A 125 3.12 -12.61 2.94
CA GLY A 125 1.68 -12.25 2.96
C GLY A 125 0.79 -13.14 3.85
N GLY A 126 0.86 -12.93 5.17
CA GLY A 126 0.06 -13.66 6.16
C GLY A 126 0.76 -13.69 7.53
N LEU A 127 0.02 -13.92 8.62
CA LEU A 127 0.64 -14.20 9.92
C LEU A 127 1.49 -15.49 9.78
N PRO A 128 2.73 -15.52 10.31
CA PRO A 128 3.66 -16.62 10.10
C PRO A 128 3.05 -17.96 10.54
N ILE A 129 3.34 -19.05 9.84
CA ILE A 129 2.83 -20.39 10.18
C ILE A 129 3.14 -20.79 11.64
N VAL A 130 4.25 -20.28 12.19
CA VAL A 130 4.63 -20.46 13.60
C VAL A 130 3.57 -19.91 14.55
N PHE A 131 2.92 -18.80 14.22
CA PHE A 131 1.82 -18.25 15.02
C PHE A 131 0.64 -19.22 15.09
N TRP A 132 0.26 -19.82 13.96
CA TRP A 132 -0.85 -20.77 13.91
C TRP A 132 -0.54 -22.06 14.67
N ILE A 133 0.71 -22.54 14.61
CA ILE A 133 1.18 -23.68 15.40
C ILE A 133 1.13 -23.36 16.90
N ALA A 134 1.60 -22.18 17.31
CA ALA A 134 1.56 -21.74 18.70
C ALA A 134 0.12 -21.57 19.21
N LEU A 135 -0.77 -21.00 18.40
CA LEU A 135 -2.19 -20.84 18.71
C LEU A 135 -2.88 -22.19 18.88
N ALA A 136 -2.67 -23.13 17.95
CA ALA A 136 -3.23 -24.47 18.04
C ALA A 136 -2.73 -25.21 19.29
N PHE A 137 -1.44 -25.09 19.60
CA PHE A 137 -0.84 -25.70 20.79
C PHE A 137 -1.45 -25.14 22.09
N LEU A 138 -1.62 -23.82 22.19
CA LEU A 138 -2.26 -23.17 23.34
C LEU A 138 -3.71 -23.66 23.52
N ILE A 139 -4.46 -23.75 22.42
CA ILE A 139 -5.85 -24.26 22.43
C ILE A 139 -5.87 -25.70 22.94
N VAL A 140 -5.01 -26.59 22.42
CA VAL A 140 -4.97 -28.00 22.86
C VAL A 140 -4.64 -28.11 24.35
N ILE A 141 -3.62 -27.39 24.82
CA ILE A 141 -3.26 -27.37 26.25
C ILE A 141 -4.45 -26.93 27.11
N PHE A 142 -5.11 -25.85 26.73
CA PHE A 142 -6.26 -25.34 27.45
C PHE A 142 -7.38 -26.38 27.57
N HIS A 143 -7.70 -27.09 26.49
CA HIS A 143 -8.73 -28.13 26.51
C HIS A 143 -8.33 -29.32 27.39
N LEU A 144 -7.06 -29.70 27.39
CA LEU A 144 -6.54 -30.74 28.29
C LEU A 144 -6.64 -30.33 29.76
N PHE A 145 -6.37 -29.07 30.08
CA PHE A 145 -6.55 -28.54 31.44
C PHE A 145 -8.02 -28.54 31.87
N LEU A 146 -8.93 -28.08 31.00
CA LEU A 146 -10.37 -28.13 31.28
C LEU A 146 -10.85 -29.57 31.53
N LEU A 147 -10.43 -30.51 30.69
CA LEU A 147 -10.80 -31.92 30.84
C LEU A 147 -10.22 -32.52 32.12
N LYS A 148 -8.97 -32.20 32.47
CA LYS A 148 -8.35 -32.62 33.74
C LYS A 148 -9.12 -32.09 34.96
N ILE A 149 -9.53 -30.82 34.94
CA ILE A 149 -10.32 -30.20 36.03
C ILE A 149 -11.67 -30.90 36.16
N ILE A 150 -12.38 -31.10 35.05
CA ILE A 150 -13.69 -31.76 35.05
C ILE A 150 -13.56 -33.21 35.54
N LEU A 151 -12.58 -33.99 35.09
CA LEU A 151 -12.37 -35.37 35.56
C LEU A 151 -11.99 -35.45 37.05
N ASN A 152 -11.23 -34.47 37.54
CA ASN A 152 -10.88 -34.37 38.95
C ASN A 152 -12.11 -34.08 39.81
N GLU A 153 -12.98 -33.18 39.35
CA GLU A 153 -14.21 -32.80 40.04
C GLU A 153 -15.28 -33.90 39.95
N MET A 154 -15.42 -34.57 38.81
CA MET A 154 -16.32 -35.73 38.62
C MET A 154 -15.82 -37.01 39.31
N GLY A 155 -14.77 -36.93 40.15
CA GLY A 155 -14.39 -38.00 41.06
C GLY A 155 -13.83 -39.27 40.41
N PHE A 156 -13.52 -39.26 39.11
CA PHE A 156 -12.98 -40.44 38.42
C PHE A 156 -11.67 -40.93 39.08
N PHE A 157 -10.82 -40.01 39.56
CA PHE A 157 -9.57 -40.35 40.23
C PHE A 157 -9.73 -40.70 41.73
N LYS A 158 -10.91 -40.50 42.33
CA LYS A 158 -11.15 -40.78 43.75
C LYS A 158 -11.40 -42.27 44.01
N HIS A 159 -11.78 -43.03 42.99
CA HIS A 159 -12.05 -44.48 43.09
C HIS A 159 -10.84 -45.39 42.88
N THR A 160 -9.66 -44.85 42.55
CA THR A 160 -8.45 -45.66 42.23
C THR A 160 -7.36 -45.65 43.29
N LEU A 161 -7.57 -45.04 44.46
CA LEU A 161 -6.62 -45.14 45.56
C LEU A 161 -6.99 -46.33 46.47
N PRO A 162 -6.17 -47.40 46.56
CA PRO A 162 -6.33 -48.37 47.62
C PRO A 162 -6.06 -47.69 48.97
N ASN A 163 -6.94 -47.95 49.93
CA ASN A 163 -6.89 -47.44 51.30
C ASN A 163 -5.53 -47.81 51.94
N TYR A 164 -4.66 -46.83 52.19
CA TYR A 164 -3.42 -47.06 52.95
C TYR A 164 -3.78 -47.18 54.44
N THR A 165 -3.95 -48.42 54.91
CA THR A 165 -4.06 -48.72 56.34
C THR A 165 -2.69 -48.58 57.00
N ARG A 166 -2.55 -47.53 57.81
CA ARG A 166 -1.37 -47.31 58.67
C ARG A 166 -1.31 -48.44 59.73
N PRO A 167 -0.21 -49.22 59.85
CA PRO A 167 -0.12 -50.22 60.91
C PRO A 167 -0.06 -49.52 62.28
N ARG A 168 -0.90 -50.01 63.20
CA ARG A 168 -0.94 -49.59 64.60
C ARG A 168 0.29 -50.19 65.29
N VAL A 169 1.21 -49.32 65.71
CA VAL A 169 2.37 -49.72 66.53
C VAL A 169 1.84 -50.08 67.91
N LEU A 170 2.23 -51.26 68.39
CA LEU A 170 1.96 -51.81 69.74
C LEU A 170 2.62 -50.96 70.83
#